data_AF-A0A842Q7N5-F1
#
_entry.id   AF-A0A842Q7N5-F1
#
_cell.length_a   1.000
_cell.length_b   1.000
_cell.length_c   1.000
_cell.angle_alpha   90.00
_cell.angle_beta   90.00
_cell.angle_gamma   90.00
#
_symmetry.space_group_name_H-M   'P 1'
#
loop_
_entity.id
_entity.type
_entity.pdbx_description
1 polymer ?
#
loop_
_entity_poly.entity_id
_entity_poly.type
_entity_poly.pdbx_seq_one_letter_code
_entity_poly.pdbx_strand_id
1 'polypeptide(L)'
;MVEWNEQIKAHLVWIWGEEEGFLKRGKEGMLVITDRRIAFISKTNMTYRIHDVHAVRQLKRFKEGENVFRPLEGYKIKDLEDDLNKSGENLEIPFRQILDITQHEKRWGTLLKVNVNLIDKSKIYKFSIVRGWVKYPLKDPIEFQRMDWTDLINLFKTSS
;
A
#
# COMPACT_ATOMS: atom_id res chain seq x y z
N MET A 1 -11.68 25.60 8.10
CA MET A 1 -11.48 24.30 8.78
C MET A 1 -12.51 23.33 8.27
N VAL A 2 -12.14 22.42 7.37
CA VAL A 2 -13.05 21.38 6.84
C VAL A 2 -12.25 20.07 6.74
N GLU A 3 -12.08 19.38 7.86
CA GLU A 3 -11.39 18.09 7.95
C GLU A 3 -12.33 17.00 8.51
N TRP A 4 -13.44 16.69 7.83
CA TRP A 4 -14.40 15.71 8.37
C TRP A 4 -14.83 14.56 7.45
N ASN A 5 -14.38 14.49 6.19
CA ASN A 5 -14.87 13.47 5.23
C ASN A 5 -13.76 12.74 4.47
N GLU A 6 -12.58 12.49 5.08
CA GLU A 6 -11.63 11.56 4.45
C GLU A 6 -12.24 10.15 4.41
N GLN A 7 -12.13 9.45 3.28
CA GLN A 7 -12.64 8.10 3.12
C GLN A 7 -11.58 7.16 2.57
N ILE A 8 -11.45 5.99 3.21
CA ILE A 8 -10.68 4.87 2.65
C ILE A 8 -11.37 4.41 1.37
N LYS A 9 -10.62 4.35 0.27
CA LYS A 9 -11.08 3.86 -1.04
C LYS A 9 -10.56 2.44 -1.30
N ALA A 10 -9.34 2.15 -0.88
CA ALA A 10 -8.79 0.81 -0.94
C ALA A 10 -7.90 0.48 0.25
N HIS A 11 -7.86 -0.80 0.60
CA HIS A 11 -6.97 -1.33 1.60
C HIS A 11 -6.43 -2.66 1.10
N LEU A 12 -5.15 -2.66 0.72
CA LEU A 12 -4.45 -3.81 0.18
C LEU A 12 -3.48 -4.35 1.23
N VAL A 13 -3.47 -5.67 1.42
CA VAL A 13 -2.60 -6.36 2.37
C VAL A 13 -1.54 -7.17 1.63
N TRP A 14 -0.52 -7.65 2.36
CA TRP A 14 0.64 -8.34 1.77
C TRP A 14 1.34 -7.49 0.71
N ILE A 15 1.52 -6.21 1.03
CA ILE A 15 2.28 -5.29 0.19
C ILE A 15 3.75 -5.39 0.56
N TRP A 16 4.61 -5.58 -0.43
CA TRP A 16 6.04 -5.34 -0.31
C TRP A 16 6.30 -3.87 -0.66
N GLY A 17 6.67 -3.08 0.35
CA GLY A 17 7.00 -1.66 0.23
C GLY A 17 8.50 -1.42 0.31
N GLU A 18 9.03 -0.66 -0.64
CA GLU A 18 10.46 -0.35 -0.77
C GLU A 18 10.69 1.15 -1.00
N GLU A 19 11.64 1.74 -0.29
CA GLU A 19 12.22 3.04 -0.64
C GLU A 19 13.35 2.80 -1.65
N GLU A 20 13.36 3.49 -2.79
CA GLU A 20 14.45 3.38 -3.76
C GLU A 20 15.73 4.02 -3.19
N GLY A 21 16.83 3.25 -3.15
CA GLY A 21 18.14 3.74 -2.70
C GLY A 21 19.10 2.62 -2.28
N PHE A 22 20.36 2.98 -2.06
CA PHE A 22 21.41 2.05 -1.63
C PHE A 22 21.13 1.55 -0.19
N LEU A 23 21.25 0.24 0.03
CA LEU A 23 20.99 -0.45 1.32
C LEU A 23 19.55 -0.32 1.88
N LYS A 24 18.59 0.10 1.06
CA LYS A 24 17.17 0.10 1.45
C LYS A 24 16.59 -1.30 1.25
N ARG A 25 16.09 -1.90 2.33
CA ARG A 25 15.41 -3.20 2.30
C ARG A 25 13.90 -2.98 2.26
N GLY A 26 13.21 -3.80 1.46
CA GLY A 26 11.77 -3.86 1.48
C GLY A 26 11.20 -4.40 2.79
N LYS A 27 9.94 -4.06 3.02
CA LYS A 27 9.18 -4.51 4.18
C LYS A 27 7.81 -4.99 3.74
N GLU A 28 7.28 -5.96 4.46
CA GLU A 28 5.87 -6.31 4.37
C GLU A 28 5.03 -5.26 5.11
N GLY A 29 3.87 -4.96 4.54
CA GLY A 29 2.86 -4.14 5.20
C GLY A 29 1.54 -4.15 4.45
N MET A 30 0.73 -3.15 4.76
CA MET A 30 -0.54 -2.87 4.11
C MET A 30 -0.46 -1.51 3.41
N LEU A 31 -1.11 -1.37 2.26
CA LEU A 31 -1.27 -0.11 1.56
C LEU A 31 -2.72 0.34 1.72
N VAL A 32 -2.91 1.42 2.46
CA VAL A 32 -4.22 2.05 2.69
C VAL A 32 -4.28 3.29 1.82
N ILE A 33 -5.28 3.36 0.95
CA ILE A 33 -5.48 4.46 0.03
C ILE A 33 -6.77 5.15 0.42
N THR A 34 -6.69 6.45 0.64
CA THR A 34 -7.85 7.32 0.86
C THR A 34 -8.08 8.21 -0.35
N ASP A 35 -9.07 9.08 -0.27
CA ASP A 35 -9.27 10.15 -1.26
C ASP A 35 -8.24 11.29 -1.15
N ARG A 36 -7.31 11.24 -0.19
CA ARG A 36 -6.35 12.31 0.12
C ARG A 36 -4.88 11.87 0.24
N ARG A 37 -4.62 10.60 0.56
CA ARG A 37 -3.26 10.10 0.84
C ARG A 37 -3.12 8.62 0.50
N ILE A 38 -1.86 8.23 0.29
CA ILE A 38 -1.42 6.84 0.34
C ILE A 38 -0.69 6.63 1.66
N ALA A 39 -1.07 5.61 2.41
CA ALA A 39 -0.39 5.22 3.63
C ALA A 39 0.12 3.78 3.52
N PHE A 40 1.39 3.57 3.87
CA PHE A 40 1.99 2.26 3.96
C PHE A 40 2.26 1.90 5.43
N ILE A 41 1.53 0.88 5.91
CA ILE A 41 1.52 0.46 7.31
C ILE A 41 2.28 -0.84 7.45
N SER A 42 3.50 -0.77 7.99
CA SER A 42 4.35 -1.94 8.30
C SER A 42 4.26 -2.36 9.78
N LYS A 43 3.81 -1.45 10.66
CA LYS A 43 3.56 -1.68 12.08
C LYS A 43 2.10 -1.35 12.39
N THR A 44 1.26 -2.37 12.55
CA THR A 44 -0.19 -2.20 12.79
C THR A 44 -0.60 -2.77 14.16
N ASN A 45 -1.71 -2.26 14.70
CA ASN A 45 -2.44 -2.88 15.81
C ASN A 45 -3.28 -4.10 15.39
N MET A 46 -3.49 -4.29 14.08
CA MET A 46 -4.23 -5.43 13.54
C MET A 46 -3.53 -6.75 13.91
N THR A 47 -4.30 -7.70 14.43
CA THR A 47 -3.76 -9.02 14.77
C THR A 47 -3.35 -9.78 13.52
N TYR A 48 -2.33 -10.64 13.64
CA TYR A 48 -1.85 -11.48 12.53
C TYR A 48 -2.98 -12.32 11.90
N ARG A 49 -3.91 -12.83 12.73
CA ARG A 49 -5.06 -13.62 12.26
C ARG A 49 -5.98 -12.81 11.35
N ILE A 50 -6.29 -11.57 11.72
CA ILE A 50 -7.14 -10.70 10.91
C ILE A 50 -6.43 -10.36 9.59
N HIS A 51 -5.15 -10.01 9.65
CA HIS A 51 -4.32 -9.74 8.47
C HIS A 51 -4.30 -10.94 7.50
N ASP A 52 -4.11 -12.16 8.00
CA ASP A 52 -4.10 -13.38 7.20
C ASP A 52 -5.46 -13.68 6.55
N VAL A 53 -6.57 -13.49 7.28
CA VAL A 53 -7.93 -13.64 6.73
C VAL A 53 -8.17 -12.66 5.58
N HIS A 54 -7.77 -11.40 5.72
CA HIS A 54 -7.92 -10.42 4.64
C HIS A 54 -7.00 -10.71 3.46
N ALA A 55 -5.79 -11.22 3.68
CA ALA A 55 -4.89 -11.61 2.62
C ALA A 55 -5.43 -12.78 1.81
N VAL A 56 -5.95 -13.82 2.46
CA VAL A 56 -6.58 -14.96 1.78
C VAL A 56 -7.80 -14.50 0.96
N ARG A 57 -8.65 -13.63 1.53
CA ARG A 57 -9.79 -13.05 0.81
C ARG A 57 -9.35 -12.22 -0.40
N GLN A 58 -8.31 -11.40 -0.26
CA GLN A 58 -7.73 -10.62 -1.35
C GLN A 58 -7.21 -11.53 -2.47
N LEU A 59 -6.46 -12.59 -2.14
CA LEU A 59 -5.96 -13.55 -3.13
C LEU A 59 -7.08 -14.31 -3.83
N LYS A 60 -8.15 -14.66 -3.12
CA LYS A 60 -9.34 -15.28 -3.73
C LYS A 60 -9.97 -14.35 -4.77
N ARG A 61 -10.15 -13.07 -4.44
CA ARG A 61 -10.69 -12.05 -5.34
C ARG A 61 -9.85 -11.87 -6.60
N PHE A 62 -8.52 -11.87 -6.46
CA PHE A 62 -7.63 -11.85 -7.60
C PHE A 62 -7.84 -13.04 -8.55
N LYS A 63 -8.05 -14.24 -8.01
CA LYS A 63 -8.33 -15.45 -8.82
C LYS A 63 -9.69 -15.38 -9.53
N GLU A 64 -10.67 -14.75 -8.90
CA GLU A 64 -12.04 -14.61 -9.40
C GLU A 64 -12.22 -13.41 -10.33
N GLY A 65 -11.18 -12.58 -10.53
CA GLY A 65 -11.27 -11.36 -11.34
C GLY A 65 -12.15 -10.28 -10.69
N GLU A 66 -12.40 -10.38 -9.39
CA GLU A 66 -13.19 -9.38 -8.66
C GLU A 66 -12.39 -8.09 -8.41
N ASN A 67 -13.11 -6.98 -8.21
CA ASN A 67 -12.49 -5.73 -7.80
C ASN A 67 -11.82 -5.87 -6.41
N VAL A 68 -10.50 -5.66 -6.35
CA VAL A 68 -9.71 -5.68 -5.09
C VAL A 68 -9.58 -4.29 -4.46
N PHE A 69 -9.87 -3.23 -5.20
CA PHE A 69 -9.79 -1.83 -4.78
C PHE A 69 -11.00 -1.46 -3.91
N ARG A 70 -11.01 -1.98 -2.68
CA ARG A 70 -12.11 -1.76 -1.72
C ARG A 70 -11.58 -1.60 -0.29
N PRO A 71 -12.32 -0.92 0.59
CA PRO A 71 -11.99 -0.86 2.00
C PRO A 71 -12.05 -2.24 2.65
N LEU A 72 -11.21 -2.44 3.66
CA LEU A 72 -11.21 -3.63 4.48
C LEU A 72 -12.31 -3.51 5.55
N GLU A 73 -13.14 -4.54 5.65
CA GLU A 73 -14.27 -4.56 6.58
C GLU A 73 -13.83 -4.37 8.03
N GLY A 74 -14.36 -3.35 8.70
CA GLY A 74 -14.03 -3.06 10.10
C GLY A 74 -12.81 -2.16 10.31
N TYR A 75 -12.02 -1.85 9.26
CA TYR A 75 -10.91 -0.90 9.35
C TYR A 75 -11.34 0.48 8.84
N LYS A 76 -11.24 1.50 9.70
CA LYS A 76 -11.73 2.88 9.47
C LYS A 76 -10.58 3.88 9.51
N ILE A 77 -10.88 5.15 9.22
CA ILE A 77 -9.92 6.25 9.28
C ILE A 77 -9.27 6.37 10.66
N LYS A 78 -10.02 6.19 11.74
CA LYS A 78 -9.46 6.20 13.09
C LYS A 78 -8.40 5.10 13.27
N ASP A 79 -8.64 3.90 12.75
CA ASP A 79 -7.66 2.81 12.83
C ASP A 79 -6.39 3.13 12.01
N LEU A 80 -6.55 3.79 10.87
CA LEU A 80 -5.44 4.30 10.06
C LEU A 80 -4.62 5.34 10.83
N GLU A 81 -5.27 6.30 11.48
CA GLU A 81 -4.62 7.33 12.29
C GLU A 81 -3.89 6.71 13.49
N ASP A 82 -4.53 5.77 14.18
CA ASP A 82 -3.91 5.04 15.30
C ASP A 82 -2.68 4.25 14.84
N ASP A 83 -2.73 3.60 13.68
CA ASP A 83 -1.58 2.91 13.08
C ASP A 83 -0.47 3.89 12.66
N LEU A 84 -0.80 5.02 12.03
CA LEU A 84 0.18 6.05 11.65
C LEU A 84 0.89 6.64 12.88
N ASN A 85 0.15 6.89 13.96
CA ASN A 85 0.70 7.40 15.22
C ASN A 85 1.49 6.34 16.01
N LYS A 86 1.28 5.05 15.75
CA LYS A 86 1.93 3.95 16.46
C LYS A 86 3.44 3.88 16.21
N SER A 87 3.90 4.20 15.00
CA SER A 87 5.32 4.05 14.63
C SER A 87 5.72 4.97 13.48
N GLY A 88 6.85 5.67 13.65
CA GLY A 88 7.48 6.44 12.56
C GLY A 88 8.06 5.57 11.43
N GLU A 89 7.99 4.24 11.51
CA GLU A 89 8.27 3.35 10.38
C GLU A 89 7.10 3.27 9.39
N ASN A 90 5.89 3.65 9.81
CA ASN A 90 4.76 3.76 8.91
C ASN A 90 4.90 5.04 8.09
N LEU A 91 4.50 4.95 6.84
CA LEU A 91 4.69 6.01 5.86
C LEU A 91 3.34 6.61 5.50
N GLU A 92 3.22 7.92 5.64
CA GLU A 92 2.10 8.70 5.16
C GLU A 92 2.54 9.57 3.98
N ILE A 93 1.83 9.50 2.87
CA ILE A 93 2.10 10.28 1.66
C ILE A 93 0.81 11.00 1.23
N PRO A 94 0.62 12.25 1.68
CA PRO A 94 -0.44 13.11 1.16
C PRO A 94 -0.32 13.27 -0.36
N PHE A 95 -1.44 13.24 -1.10
CA PHE A 95 -1.42 13.38 -2.57
C PHE A 95 -0.75 14.67 -3.03
N ARG A 96 -0.91 15.77 -2.29
CA ARG A 96 -0.22 17.05 -2.55
C ARG A 96 1.31 16.97 -2.56
N GLN A 97 1.90 15.92 -1.98
CA GLN A 97 3.35 15.69 -1.97
C GLN A 97 3.77 14.73 -3.09
N ILE A 98 2.83 14.07 -3.77
CA ILE A 98 3.13 13.15 -4.85
C ILE A 98 3.37 13.94 -6.14
N LEU A 99 4.54 13.74 -6.74
CA LEU A 99 4.91 14.30 -8.04
C LEU A 99 4.31 13.48 -9.18
N ASP A 100 4.34 12.15 -9.04
CA ASP A 100 3.88 11.22 -10.07
C ASP A 100 3.60 9.83 -9.48
N ILE A 101 2.65 9.12 -10.09
CA ILE A 101 2.36 7.72 -9.82
C ILE A 101 2.35 6.95 -11.14
N THR A 102 3.25 5.96 -11.25
CA THR A 102 3.33 5.09 -12.43
C THR A 102 3.24 3.63 -12.04
N GLN A 103 2.70 2.82 -12.96
CA GLN A 103 2.78 1.36 -12.86
C GLN A 103 3.75 0.80 -13.89
N HIS A 104 4.45 -0.26 -13.50
CA HIS A 104 5.44 -0.95 -14.34
C HIS A 104 5.14 -2.45 -14.31
N GLU A 105 4.81 -3.02 -15.46
CA GLU A 105 4.74 -4.47 -15.58
C GLU A 105 6.14 -5.07 -15.60
N LYS A 106 6.34 -6.10 -14.76
CA LYS A 106 7.56 -6.91 -14.70
C LYS A 106 7.21 -8.36 -15.00
N ARG A 107 8.23 -9.15 -15.36
CA ARG A 107 8.07 -10.60 -15.57
C ARG A 107 7.43 -11.29 -14.37
N TRP A 108 7.74 -10.83 -13.17
CA TRP A 108 7.30 -11.42 -11.90
C TRP A 108 6.02 -10.81 -11.30
N GLY A 109 5.51 -9.67 -11.77
CA GLY A 109 4.36 -8.97 -11.17
C GLY A 109 4.19 -7.53 -11.66
N THR A 110 3.29 -6.76 -11.04
CA THR A 110 3.12 -5.33 -11.34
C THR A 110 3.63 -4.47 -10.18
N LEU A 111 4.47 -3.49 -10.51
CA LEU A 111 5.09 -2.58 -9.56
C LEU A 111 4.43 -1.20 -9.64
N LEU A 112 3.92 -0.70 -8.52
CA LEU A 112 3.51 0.70 -8.37
C LEU A 112 4.73 1.53 -7.93
N LYS A 113 5.00 2.64 -8.62
CA LYS A 113 6.01 3.63 -8.22
C LYS A 113 5.32 4.93 -7.86
N VAL A 114 5.63 5.45 -6.68
CA VAL A 114 5.14 6.75 -6.18
C VAL A 114 6.34 7.65 -5.98
N ASN A 115 6.44 8.70 -6.79
CA ASN A 115 7.47 9.73 -6.67
C ASN A 115 6.94 10.86 -5.79
N VAL A 116 7.68 11.20 -4.74
CA VAL A 116 7.24 12.12 -3.69
C VAL A 116 8.24 13.27 -3.59
N ASN A 117 7.72 14.49 -3.55
CA ASN A 117 8.48 15.69 -3.25
C ASN A 117 8.64 15.85 -1.74
N LEU A 118 9.87 15.79 -1.24
CA LEU A 118 10.22 16.29 0.08
C LEU A 118 10.98 17.59 -0.09
N ILE A 119 10.93 18.45 0.94
CA ILE A 119 11.45 19.84 0.93
C ILE A 119 12.82 19.97 0.23
N ASP A 120 13.73 19.00 0.42
CA ASP A 120 15.09 19.04 -0.12
C ASP A 120 15.44 17.95 -1.14
N LYS A 121 14.55 16.97 -1.38
CA LYS A 121 14.80 15.86 -2.31
C LYS A 121 13.54 15.11 -2.71
N SER A 122 13.53 14.57 -3.93
CA SER A 122 12.55 13.57 -4.31
C SER A 122 12.89 12.20 -3.71
N LYS A 123 11.86 11.44 -3.34
CA LYS A 123 11.96 10.03 -2.96
C LYS A 123 11.03 9.21 -3.82
N ILE A 124 11.46 8.01 -4.18
CA ILE A 124 10.63 7.05 -4.90
C ILE A 124 10.32 5.89 -3.97
N TYR A 125 9.03 5.65 -3.76
CA TYR A 125 8.54 4.45 -3.08
C TYR A 125 7.96 3.48 -4.10
N LYS A 126 8.20 2.19 -3.88
CA LYS A 126 7.78 1.11 -4.74
C LYS A 126 6.90 0.15 -3.95
N PHE A 127 5.78 -0.25 -4.52
CA PHE A 127 4.84 -1.17 -3.90
C PHE A 127 4.48 -2.30 -4.86
N SER A 128 4.46 -3.53 -4.35
CA SER A 128 4.02 -4.72 -5.08
C SER A 128 3.17 -5.59 -4.17
N ILE A 129 2.17 -6.28 -4.72
CA ILE A 129 1.40 -7.26 -3.94
C ILE A 129 2.12 -8.60 -3.97
N VAL A 130 2.32 -9.18 -2.80
CA VAL A 130 2.94 -10.49 -2.63
C VAL A 130 1.87 -11.57 -2.67
N ARG A 131 2.14 -12.64 -3.42
CA ARG A 131 1.28 -13.83 -3.53
C ARG A 131 1.78 -14.98 -2.65
N GLY A 132 3.09 -15.03 -2.40
CA GLY A 132 3.70 -16.07 -1.57
C GLY A 132 4.97 -15.60 -0.87
N TRP A 133 5.21 -16.14 0.33
CA TRP A 133 6.32 -15.78 1.22
C TRP A 133 7.21 -16.98 1.51
N VAL A 134 8.52 -16.77 1.55
CA VAL A 134 9.44 -17.70 2.22
C VAL A 134 9.44 -17.36 3.70
N LYS A 135 9.48 -18.36 4.59
CA LYS A 135 9.45 -18.13 6.04
C LYS A 135 10.84 -18.21 6.71
N TYR A 136 11.85 -18.75 6.02
CA TYR A 136 13.20 -18.98 6.55
C TYR A 136 14.26 -18.83 5.45
N PRO A 137 15.46 -18.26 5.72
CA PRO A 137 15.94 -17.74 7.01
C PRO A 137 15.36 -16.38 7.41
N LEU A 138 14.87 -15.60 6.44
CA LEU A 138 14.14 -14.34 6.68
C LEU A 138 12.89 -14.31 5.79
N LYS A 139 11.84 -13.65 6.28
CA LYS A 139 10.60 -13.51 5.51
C LYS A 139 10.81 -12.57 4.33
N ASP A 140 10.76 -13.11 3.13
CA ASP A 140 10.90 -12.37 1.86
C ASP A 140 9.86 -12.88 0.84
N PRO A 141 9.45 -12.04 -0.13
CA PRO A 141 8.50 -12.45 -1.16
C PRO A 141 9.13 -13.45 -2.14
N ILE A 142 8.39 -14.51 -2.48
CA ILE A 142 8.80 -15.49 -3.52
C ILE A 142 8.07 -15.19 -4.84
N GLU A 143 6.81 -14.79 -4.74
CA GLU A 143 5.95 -14.55 -5.90
C GLU A 143 5.12 -13.29 -5.66
N PHE A 144 4.91 -12.52 -6.72
CA PHE A 144 4.09 -11.32 -6.68
C PHE A 144 2.86 -11.47 -7.57
N GLN A 145 1.82 -10.75 -7.21
CA GLN A 145 0.57 -10.67 -7.95
C GLN A 145 0.67 -9.60 -9.04
N ARG A 146 0.10 -9.89 -10.21
CA ARG A 146 -0.21 -8.84 -11.19
C ARG A 146 -1.49 -8.14 -10.78
N MET A 147 -1.43 -6.82 -10.72
CA MET A 147 -2.53 -5.93 -10.40
C MET A 147 -2.52 -4.76 -11.37
N ASP A 148 -3.69 -4.35 -11.83
CA ASP A 148 -3.85 -3.07 -12.53
C ASP A 148 -4.01 -1.95 -11.49
N TRP A 149 -3.09 -0.99 -11.48
CA TRP A 149 -3.11 0.17 -10.59
C TRP A 149 -3.82 1.38 -11.18
N THR A 150 -4.47 1.24 -12.35
CA THR A 150 -5.12 2.35 -13.05
C THR A 150 -6.15 3.08 -12.18
N ASP A 151 -6.94 2.37 -11.36
CA ASP A 151 -7.91 2.99 -10.45
C ASP A 151 -7.26 3.92 -9.43
N LEU A 152 -6.11 3.53 -8.87
CA LEU A 152 -5.32 4.37 -7.96
C LEU A 152 -4.76 5.60 -8.68
N ILE A 153 -4.21 5.40 -9.87
CA ILE A 153 -3.61 6.49 -10.66
C ILE A 153 -4.69 7.51 -11.04
N ASN A 154 -5.88 7.04 -11.42
CA ASN A 154 -7.02 7.90 -11.73
C ASN A 154 -7.55 8.63 -10.50
N LEU A 155 -7.61 7.95 -9.34
CA LEU A 155 -7.96 8.57 -8.06
C LEU A 155 -7.00 9.72 -7.74
N PHE A 156 -5.68 9.47 -7.84
CA PHE A 156 -4.67 10.51 -7.65
C PHE A 156 -4.87 11.69 -8.60
N LYS A 157 -5.05 11.43 -9.91
CA LYS A 157 -5.26 12.50 -10.91
C LYS A 157 -6.51 13.33 -10.69
N THR A 158 -7.56 12.74 -10.11
CA THR A 158 -8.84 13.44 -9.86
C THR A 158 -8.80 14.24 -8.56
N SER A 159 -7.98 13.81 -7.59
CA SER A 159 -7.81 14.45 -6.29
C SER A 159 -6.66 15.46 -6.20
N SER A 160 -5.82 15.59 -7.25
CA SER A 160 -4.63 16.47 -7.28
C SER A 160 -4.86 17.76 -8.03
#